data_AF-A0A328FHD2-F1
#
_entry.id   AF-A0A328FHD2-F1
#
_cell.length_a   1.000
_cell.length_b   1.000
_cell.length_c   1.000
_cell.angle_alpha   90.00
_cell.angle_beta   90.00
_cell.angle_gamma   90.00
#
_symmetry.space_group_name_H-M   'P 1'
#
loop_
_entity.id
_entity.type
_entity.pdbx_description
1 polymer ?
#
loop_
_entity_poly.entity_id
_entity_poly.type
_entity_poly.pdbx_seq_one_letter_code
_entity_poly.pdbx_strand_id
1 'polypeptide(L)'
;MAKNSRGRRPCSICRKWFTPDVRQKGRQKTCRSACQKELHRRQCEKWNRKNKAVCKNNYLAKKLEEAEEQQTSGNLPSLSYQKQTKPVLPMEVIIAEYGIKPAIIIQYLVTQVISHNNEKIQGFP
;
A
#
# COMPACT_ATOMS: atom_id res chain seq x y z
N MET A 1 -6.19 -24.57 28.03
CA MET A 1 -6.59 -23.14 28.01
C MET A 1 -7.87 -23.00 28.82
N ALA A 2 -7.89 -22.12 29.84
CA ALA A 2 -9.04 -21.95 30.72
C ALA A 2 -10.33 -21.66 29.93
N LYS A 3 -11.32 -22.55 30.02
CA LYS A 3 -12.66 -22.36 29.47
C LYS A 3 -13.32 -21.24 30.27
N ASN A 4 -13.31 -20.02 29.73
CA ASN A 4 -14.12 -18.93 30.28
C ASN A 4 -15.60 -19.27 30.08
N SER A 5 -16.24 -19.70 31.17
CA SER A 5 -17.63 -20.18 31.24
C SER A 5 -18.69 -19.16 30.78
N ARG A 6 -18.30 -17.90 30.52
CA ARG A 6 -19.19 -16.80 30.13
C ARG A 6 -19.12 -16.41 28.65
N GLY A 7 -18.34 -17.12 27.82
CA GLY A 7 -18.21 -16.82 26.38
C GLY A 7 -17.57 -15.46 26.04
N ARG A 8 -17.08 -14.72 27.05
CA ARG A 8 -16.36 -13.45 26.90
C ARG A 8 -14.88 -13.69 26.64
N ARG A 9 -14.26 -12.80 25.87
CA ARG A 9 -12.83 -12.85 25.54
C ARG A 9 -12.21 -11.45 25.49
N PRO A 10 -10.89 -11.31 25.70
CA PRO A 10 -10.22 -10.02 25.54
C PRO A 10 -10.06 -9.66 24.05
N CYS A 11 -10.20 -8.37 23.73
CA CYS A 11 -9.91 -7.84 22.40
C CYS A 11 -8.40 -7.88 22.10
N SER A 12 -8.02 -8.32 20.90
CA SER A 12 -6.60 -8.38 20.50
C SER A 12 -5.90 -7.02 20.35
N ILE A 13 -6.67 -5.92 20.28
CA ILE A 13 -6.15 -4.56 20.11
C ILE A 13 -6.13 -3.81 21.44
N CYS A 14 -7.30 -3.57 22.05
CA CYS A 14 -7.41 -2.77 23.28
C CYS A 14 -7.45 -3.60 24.58
N ARG A 15 -7.38 -4.94 24.49
CA ARG A 15 -7.41 -5.89 25.62
C ARG A 15 -8.65 -5.87 26.51
N LYS A 16 -9.62 -4.98 26.27
CA LYS A 16 -10.94 -4.98 26.95
C LYS A 16 -11.69 -6.29 26.69
N TRP A 17 -12.35 -6.80 27.73
CA TRP A 17 -13.23 -7.96 27.62
C TRP A 17 -14.51 -7.61 26.88
N PHE A 18 -14.91 -8.45 25.94
CA PHE A 18 -16.17 -8.29 25.19
C PHE A 18 -16.83 -9.64 24.93
N THR A 19 -18.14 -9.60 24.67
CA THR A 19 -18.91 -10.76 24.22
C THR A 19 -18.94 -10.74 22.69
N PRO A 20 -18.37 -11.74 22.00
CA PRO A 20 -18.46 -11.86 20.55
C PRO A 20 -19.90 -12.05 20.08
N ASP A 21 -20.17 -11.63 18.84
CA ASP A 21 -21.41 -11.97 18.14
C ASP A 21 -21.58 -13.50 18.10
N VAL A 22 -22.80 -13.99 18.33
CA VAL A 22 -23.16 -15.40 18.32
C VAL A 22 -22.74 -16.08 17.01
N ARG A 23 -22.87 -15.39 15.87
CA ARG A 23 -22.49 -15.87 14.54
C ARG A 23 -20.98 -15.92 14.33
N GLN A 24 -20.21 -15.21 15.15
CA GLN A 24 -18.76 -15.02 15.02
C GLN A 24 -17.97 -15.44 16.26
N LYS A 25 -18.56 -16.21 17.19
CA LYS A 25 -17.99 -16.60 18.50
C LYS A 25 -16.51 -16.98 18.47
N GLY A 26 -16.10 -17.76 17.48
CA GLY A 26 -14.69 -18.18 17.29
C GLY A 26 -13.83 -17.19 16.48
N ARG A 27 -14.44 -16.44 15.56
CA ARG A 27 -13.73 -15.64 14.54
C ARG A 27 -13.48 -14.20 14.99
N GLN A 28 -14.40 -13.59 15.74
CA GLN A 28 -14.29 -12.20 16.14
C GLN A 28 -13.16 -12.00 17.16
N LYS A 29 -12.10 -11.31 16.73
CA LYS A 29 -10.92 -11.01 17.57
C LYS A 29 -10.99 -9.64 18.27
N THR A 30 -11.91 -8.78 17.84
CA THR A 30 -11.96 -7.36 18.20
C THR A 30 -13.34 -6.93 18.68
N CYS A 31 -13.37 -5.98 19.61
CA CYS A 31 -14.61 -5.59 20.30
C CYS A 31 -15.48 -4.60 19.54
N ARG A 32 -14.89 -3.69 18.75
CA ARG A 32 -15.58 -2.58 18.08
C ARG A 32 -14.98 -2.29 16.71
N SER A 33 -15.70 -1.55 15.87
CA SER A 33 -15.27 -1.15 14.51
C SER A 33 -13.89 -0.49 14.48
N ALA A 34 -13.57 0.39 15.44
CA ALA A 34 -12.24 0.99 15.55
C ALA A 34 -11.13 -0.06 15.72
N CYS A 35 -11.34 -1.06 16.58
CA CYS A 35 -10.39 -2.16 16.76
C CYS A 35 -10.36 -3.11 15.56
N GLN A 36 -11.46 -3.28 14.83
CA GLN A 36 -11.49 -4.03 13.56
C GLN A 36 -10.65 -3.33 12.49
N LYS A 37 -10.82 -2.01 12.32
CA LYS A 37 -10.04 -1.19 11.40
C LYS A 37 -8.54 -1.27 11.72
N GLU A 38 -8.16 -1.16 12.99
CA GLU A 38 -6.76 -1.28 13.40
C GLU A 38 -6.21 -2.71 13.18
N LEU A 39 -7.01 -3.75 13.46
CA LEU A 39 -6.59 -5.12 13.17
C LEU A 39 -6.39 -5.33 11.66
N HIS A 40 -7.30 -4.80 10.84
CA HIS A 40 -7.19 -4.85 9.37
C HIS A 40 -5.93 -4.10 8.91
N ARG A 41 -5.69 -2.88 9.40
CA ARG A 41 -4.47 -2.10 9.09
C ARG A 41 -3.19 -2.89 9.38
N ARG A 42 -3.08 -3.48 10.57
CA ARG A 42 -1.91 -4.31 10.96
C ARG A 42 -1.77 -5.57 10.11
N GLN A 43 -2.88 -6.19 9.72
CA GLN A 43 -2.85 -7.37 8.85
C GLN A 43 -2.43 -7.02 7.43
N CYS A 44 -2.97 -5.95 6.86
CA CYS A 44 -2.55 -5.41 5.57
C CYS A 44 -1.06 -5.04 5.59
N GLU A 45 -0.59 -4.36 6.64
CA GLU A 45 0.83 -4.03 6.80
C GLU A 45 1.71 -5.28 6.80
N LYS A 46 1.34 -6.30 7.60
CA LYS A 46 2.06 -7.58 7.65
C LYS A 46 2.03 -8.32 6.31
N TRP A 47 0.89 -8.30 5.62
CA TRP A 47 0.74 -8.94 4.32
C TRP A 47 1.56 -8.21 3.25
N ASN A 48 1.52 -6.88 3.23
CA ASN A 48 2.31 -6.03 2.31
C ASN A 48 3.81 -6.23 2.51
N ARG A 49 4.27 -6.33 3.77
CA ARG A 49 5.68 -6.60 4.09
C ARG A 49 6.15 -7.96 3.56
N LYS A 50 5.27 -8.97 3.55
CA LYS A 50 5.57 -10.30 3.01
C LYS A 50 5.46 -10.36 1.49
N ASN A 51 4.54 -9.60 0.91
CA ASN A 51 4.20 -9.64 -0.52
C ASN A 51 4.65 -8.37 -1.23
N LYS A 52 5.87 -7.90 -0.94
CA LYS A 52 6.41 -6.65 -1.50
C LYS A 52 6.30 -6.61 -3.03
N ALA A 53 6.62 -7.72 -3.70
CA ALA A 53 6.55 -7.82 -5.16
C ALA A 53 5.13 -7.61 -5.70
N VAL A 54 4.13 -8.27 -5.09
CA VAL A 54 2.73 -8.12 -5.49
C VAL A 54 2.24 -6.69 -5.28
N CYS A 55 2.58 -6.08 -4.14
CA CYS A 55 2.22 -4.68 -3.86
C CYS A 55 2.85 -3.73 -4.89
N LYS A 56 4.12 -3.93 -5.22
CA LYS A 56 4.86 -3.14 -6.23
C LYS A 56 4.24 -3.27 -7.62
N ASN A 57 3.87 -4.48 -8.02
CA ASN A 57 3.22 -4.74 -9.31
C ASN A 57 1.85 -4.08 -9.39
N ASN A 58 1.01 -4.28 -8.38
CA ASN A 58 -0.33 -3.69 -8.34
C ASN A 58 -0.28 -2.16 -8.33
N TYR A 59 0.70 -1.58 -7.62
CA TYR A 59 0.90 -0.13 -7.62
C TYR A 59 1.24 0.40 -9.02
N LEU A 60 2.18 -0.25 -9.72
CA LEU A 60 2.59 0.16 -11.06
C LEU A 60 1.45 -0.05 -12.08
N ALA A 61 0.77 -1.20 -12.04
CA ALA A 61 -0.37 -1.49 -12.92
C ALA A 61 -1.44 -0.41 -12.80
N LYS A 62 -1.85 -0.08 -11.57
CA LYS A 62 -2.83 0.99 -11.32
C LYS A 62 -2.37 2.34 -11.88
N LYS A 63 -1.08 2.66 -11.77
CA LYS A 63 -0.52 3.91 -12.32
C LYS A 63 -0.58 3.97 -13.84
N LEU A 64 -0.41 2.83 -14.50
CA LEU A 64 -0.53 2.72 -15.95
C LEU A 64 -1.99 2.84 -16.38
N GLU A 65 -2.92 2.20 -15.68
CA GLU A 65 -4.37 2.33 -15.90
C GLU A 65 -4.84 3.79 -15.75
N GLU A 66 -4.45 4.47 -14.66
CA GLU A 66 -4.76 5.89 -14.42
C GLU A 66 -4.24 6.79 -15.58
N ALA A 67 -3.09 6.45 -16.16
CA ALA A 67 -2.50 7.21 -17.27
C ALA A 67 -3.17 6.92 -18.63
N GLU A 68 -3.75 5.73 -18.79
CA GLU A 68 -4.55 5.37 -19.96
C GLU A 68 -5.90 6.12 -19.95
N GLU A 69 -6.59 6.13 -18.80
CA GLU A 69 -7.86 6.85 -18.63
C GLU A 69 -7.72 8.35 -18.92
N GLN A 70 -6.59 8.95 -18.52
CA GLN A 70 -6.28 10.36 -18.78
C GLN A 70 -6.01 10.65 -20.26
N GLN A 71 -5.44 9.71 -21.02
CA GLN A 71 -5.23 9.88 -22.45
C GLN A 71 -6.54 9.76 -23.24
N THR A 72 -7.44 8.88 -22.83
CA THR A 72 -8.73 8.65 -23.54
C THR A 72 -9.73 9.79 -23.31
N SER A 73 -9.68 10.48 -22.17
CA SER A 73 -10.63 11.55 -21.83
C SER A 73 -10.35 12.91 -22.50
N GLY A 74 -9.36 13.01 -23.38
CA GLY A 74 -9.09 14.22 -24.19
C GLY A 74 -8.64 15.45 -23.38
N ASN A 75 -8.53 15.33 -22.06
CA ASN A 75 -7.85 16.33 -21.25
C ASN A 75 -6.36 16.26 -21.58
N LEU A 76 -5.82 17.36 -22.13
CA LEU A 76 -4.37 17.50 -22.25
C LEU A 76 -3.78 17.16 -20.88
N PRO A 77 -2.76 16.30 -20.80
CA PRO A 77 -2.26 15.86 -19.53
C PRO A 77 -1.61 17.07 -18.83
N SER A 78 -2.37 17.78 -17.98
CA SER A 78 -1.78 18.61 -16.93
C SER A 78 -1.19 17.62 -15.92
N LEU A 79 -0.10 17.02 -16.35
CA LEU A 79 0.58 15.99 -15.61
C LEU A 79 1.25 16.68 -14.45
N SER A 80 0.56 16.62 -13.32
CA SER A 80 1.17 16.59 -12.00
C SER A 80 2.16 15.39 -11.85
N TYR A 81 2.94 15.04 -12.88
CA TYR A 81 4.15 14.22 -12.78
C TYR A 81 5.31 14.99 -12.15
N GLN A 82 5.09 16.24 -11.74
CA GLN A 82 5.97 17.04 -10.89
C GLN A 82 6.16 16.48 -9.47
N LYS A 83 5.97 15.17 -9.23
CA LYS A 83 6.71 14.55 -8.14
C LYS A 83 8.17 14.57 -8.57
N GLN A 84 8.86 15.63 -8.17
CA GLN A 84 10.30 15.80 -8.26
C GLN A 84 10.93 14.63 -7.49
N THR A 85 11.09 13.50 -8.17
CA THR A 85 11.95 12.44 -7.70
C THR A 85 13.36 12.99 -7.78
N LYS A 86 14.19 12.75 -6.76
CA LYS A 86 15.63 12.87 -6.93
C LYS A 86 16.11 11.53 -7.52
N PRO A 87 16.85 11.50 -8.63
CA PRO A 87 17.25 12.62 -9.50
C PRO A 87 16.10 13.12 -10.36
N VAL A 88 16.20 14.39 -10.77
CA VAL A 88 15.31 14.99 -11.76
C VAL A 88 15.53 14.29 -13.09
N LEU A 89 14.46 13.74 -13.67
CA LEU A 89 14.48 13.06 -14.96
C LEU A 89 13.96 14.01 -16.05
N PRO A 90 14.51 13.98 -17.28
CA PRO A 90 14.01 14.76 -18.40
C PRO A 90 12.71 14.13 -18.95
N MET A 91 11.63 14.26 -18.17
CA MET A 91 10.35 13.57 -18.46
C MET A 91 9.74 14.02 -19.79
N GLU A 92 9.92 15.28 -20.20
CA GLU A 92 9.42 15.78 -21.48
C GLU A 92 10.01 15.04 -22.67
N VAL A 93 11.33 14.84 -22.68
CA VAL A 93 12.03 14.11 -23.75
C VAL A 93 11.60 12.64 -23.75
N ILE A 94 11.52 12.00 -22.58
CA ILE A 94 11.12 10.60 -22.47
C ILE A 94 9.68 10.40 -22.98
N ILE A 95 8.76 11.31 -22.63
CA ILE A 95 7.37 11.25 -23.09
C ILE A 95 7.29 11.50 -24.60
N ALA A 96 8.04 12.46 -25.13
CA ALA A 96 8.03 12.77 -26.56
C ALA A 96 8.53 11.58 -27.41
N GLU A 97 9.60 10.92 -26.98
CA GLU A 97 10.25 9.83 -27.74
C GLU A 97 9.59 8.46 -27.53
N TYR A 98 9.14 8.17 -26.30
CA TYR A 98 8.69 6.83 -25.90
C TYR A 98 7.24 6.78 -25.39
N GLY A 99 6.60 7.93 -25.19
CA GLY A 99 5.25 8.03 -24.66
C GLY A 99 5.16 7.98 -23.13
N ILE A 100 3.93 8.12 -22.63
CA ILE A 100 3.65 8.30 -21.19
C ILE A 100 3.90 7.02 -20.38
N LYS A 101 3.54 5.84 -20.90
CA LYS A 101 3.69 4.58 -20.15
C LYS A 101 5.16 4.26 -19.83
N PRO A 102 6.10 4.32 -20.79
CA PRO A 102 7.52 4.13 -20.46
C PRO A 102 8.07 5.18 -19.50
N ALA A 103 7.62 6.43 -19.58
CA ALA A 103 8.02 7.48 -18.65
C ALA A 103 7.65 7.15 -17.20
N ILE A 104 6.43 6.65 -16.96
CA ILE A 104 5.96 6.20 -15.64
C ILE A 104 6.80 5.03 -15.12
N ILE A 105 7.08 4.05 -15.99
CA ILE A 105 7.89 2.87 -15.63
C ILE A 105 9.30 3.30 -15.23
N ILE A 106 9.95 4.16 -16.01
CA ILE A 106 11.31 4.66 -15.74
C ILE A 106 11.34 5.41 -14.40
N GLN A 107 10.42 6.34 -14.18
CA GLN A 107 10.34 7.10 -12.92
C GLN A 107 10.14 6.17 -11.72
N TYR A 108 9.29 5.16 -11.86
CA TYR A 108 9.07 4.16 -10.82
C TYR A 108 10.33 3.35 -10.49
N LEU A 109 11.02 2.84 -11.52
CA LEU A 109 12.26 2.07 -11.34
C LEU A 109 13.35 2.90 -10.66
N VAL A 110 13.58 4.14 -11.11
CA VAL A 110 14.55 5.06 -10.51
C VAL A 110 14.24 5.27 -9.03
N THR A 111 12.96 5.53 -8.69
CA THR A 111 12.51 5.70 -7.30
C THR A 111 12.79 4.44 -6.46
N GLN A 112 12.55 3.25 -7.00
CA GLN A 112 12.79 1.98 -6.29
C GLN A 112 14.28 1.75 -6.02
N VAL A 113 15.14 2.00 -7.01
CA VAL A 113 16.60 1.83 -6.88
C VAL A 113 17.14 2.75 -5.78
N ILE A 114 16.72 4.01 -5.79
CA ILE A 114 17.16 5.01 -4.82
C ILE A 114 16.66 4.70 -3.43
N SER A 115 15.38 4.33 -3.30
CA SER A 115 14.81 3.94 -2.01
C SER A 115 15.56 2.74 -1.42
N HIS A 116 15.86 1.73 -2.24
CA HIS A 116 16.62 0.56 -1.84
C HIS A 116 18.05 0.90 -1.41
N ASN A 117 18.72 1.79 -2.14
CA ASN A 117 20.06 2.26 -1.78
C ASN A 117 20.05 3.06 -0.47
N ASN A 118 19.05 3.92 -0.26
CA ASN A 118 18.90 4.67 0.98
C ASN A 118 18.61 3.77 2.19
N GLU A 119 17.74 2.76 2.03
CA GLU A 119 17.49 1.75 3.07
C GLU A 119 18.76 0.98 3.45
N LYS A 120 19.64 0.68 2.48
CA LYS A 120 20.94 0.04 2.74
C LYS A 120 21.91 0.96 3.48
N ILE A 121 22.00 2.23 3.09
CA ILE A 121 22.89 3.22 3.72
C ILE A 121 22.48 3.47 5.17
N GLN A 122 21.17 3.55 5.46
CA GLN A 122 20.66 3.72 6.83
C GLN A 122 20.73 2.46 7.70
N GLY A 123 20.96 1.28 7.10
CA GLY A 123 21.09 0.00 7.79
C GLY A 123 22.51 -0.36 8.23
N PHE A 124 23.49 0.54 8.04
CA PHE A 124 24.86 0.38 8.51
C PHE A 124 25.02 1.10 9.87
N PRO A 125 25.27 0.40 10.99
CA PRO A 125 25.70 1.03 12.23
C PRO A 125 27.11 1.62 12.12
#